data_AF-A0A4Y7TD40-F1
#
_entry.id   AF-A0A4Y7TD40-F1
#
_cell.length_a   1.000
_cell.length_b   1.000
_cell.length_c   1.000
_cell.angle_alpha   90.00
_cell.angle_beta   90.00
_cell.angle_gamma   90.00
#
_symmetry.space_group_name_H-M   'P 1'
#
loop_
_entity.id
_entity.type
_entity.pdbx_description
1 polymer ?
#
loop_
_entity_poly.entity_id
_entity_poly.type
_entity_poly.pdbx_seq_one_letter_code
_entity_poly.pdbx_strand_id
1 'polypeptide(L)'
;MRRFSKTKVASEPRAKAGLLPASALRNVPNEVLQRAFFFAVVNQVGSCNRPQLLAICSVSRRWYNSAIKHCPLWTTLPPIHLDDKADLRSTRRIVNGTTVYLARSGILPISFQLTIEDGPEDDSSVYRKTVSTVTSLIVSQCHRWAQASLKLSAISILDLMPMKGRLPLLTNLKLSYSSFRTLLAHPDTRVALFDLFQDASQLRHLAIATPSSFHDMFGGMSGTSPAFGFQWTQLENI
;
A
#
# COMPACT_ATOMS: atom_id res chain seq x y z
N MET A 1 -29.74 -44.06 -24.40
CA MET A 1 -30.65 -42.98 -23.96
C MET A 1 -30.89 -43.08 -22.46
N ARG A 2 -30.22 -42.25 -21.65
CA ARG A 2 -30.39 -42.20 -20.17
C ARG A 2 -31.27 -41.01 -19.81
N ARG A 3 -32.44 -41.26 -19.21
CA ARG A 3 -33.35 -40.23 -18.67
C ARG A 3 -32.82 -39.77 -17.31
N PHE A 4 -32.48 -38.48 -17.19
CA PHE A 4 -32.19 -37.86 -15.90
C PHE A 4 -33.49 -37.31 -15.29
N SER A 5 -33.87 -37.89 -14.15
CA SER A 5 -35.01 -37.45 -13.34
C SER A 5 -34.65 -36.14 -12.61
N LYS A 6 -35.49 -35.11 -12.76
CA LYS A 6 -35.35 -33.82 -12.08
C LYS A 6 -35.85 -33.94 -10.64
N THR A 7 -34.94 -33.90 -9.67
CA THR A 7 -35.25 -33.80 -8.25
C THR A 7 -35.66 -32.37 -7.92
N LYS A 8 -36.91 -32.20 -7.48
CA LYS A 8 -37.53 -30.92 -7.10
C LYS A 8 -37.08 -30.58 -5.67
N VAL A 9 -36.08 -29.70 -5.54
CA VAL A 9 -35.62 -29.22 -4.23
C VAL A 9 -36.66 -28.25 -3.67
N ALA A 10 -37.19 -28.58 -2.50
CA ALA A 10 -38.14 -27.76 -1.76
C ALA A 10 -37.45 -26.47 -1.26
N SER A 11 -37.99 -25.32 -1.66
CA SER A 11 -37.51 -24.01 -1.26
C SER A 11 -37.90 -23.71 0.19
N GLU A 12 -36.90 -23.56 1.06
CA GLU A 12 -37.09 -23.06 2.43
C GLU A 12 -37.69 -21.64 2.45
N PRO A 13 -38.59 -21.34 3.41
CA PRO A 13 -39.15 -20.01 3.59
C PRO A 13 -38.06 -19.06 4.10
N ARG A 14 -37.60 -18.16 3.23
CA ARG A 14 -36.79 -16.99 3.60
C ARG A 14 -37.46 -16.27 4.76
N ALA A 15 -36.87 -16.37 5.95
CA ALA A 15 -37.22 -15.56 7.10
C ALA A 15 -37.25 -14.09 6.66
N LYS A 16 -38.42 -13.45 6.82
CA LYS A 16 -38.59 -12.01 6.56
C LYS A 16 -37.67 -11.28 7.53
N ALA A 17 -36.48 -10.93 7.08
CA ALA A 17 -35.57 -10.06 7.82
C ALA A 17 -36.37 -8.81 8.19
N GLY A 18 -36.60 -8.63 9.49
CA GLY A 18 -37.30 -7.47 10.02
C GLY A 18 -36.58 -6.23 9.53
N LEU A 19 -37.21 -5.52 8.59
CA LEU A 19 -36.80 -4.20 8.14
C LEU A 19 -36.82 -3.30 9.37
N LEU A 20 -35.67 -3.13 10.01
CA LEU A 20 -35.46 -2.06 10.97
C LEU A 20 -35.95 -0.76 10.30
N PRO A 21 -36.73 0.07 11.01
CA PRO A 21 -37.28 1.27 10.42
C PRO A 21 -36.11 2.14 9.94
N ALA A 22 -36.01 2.29 8.61
CA ALA A 22 -34.96 3.04 7.93
C ALA A 22 -34.89 4.54 8.35
N SER A 23 -35.83 4.99 9.18
CA SER A 23 -35.88 6.32 9.77
C SER A 23 -34.76 6.57 10.79
N ALA A 24 -34.35 5.57 11.58
CA ALA A 24 -33.36 5.79 12.65
C ALA A 24 -31.98 6.19 12.10
N LEU A 25 -31.53 5.54 11.02
CA LEU A 25 -30.24 5.82 10.37
C LEU A 25 -30.20 7.18 9.64
N ARG A 26 -31.36 7.77 9.34
CA ARG A 26 -31.43 9.07 8.65
C ARG A 26 -31.15 10.26 9.57
N ASN A 27 -31.21 10.09 10.89
CA ASN A 27 -31.01 11.18 11.83
C ASN A 27 -29.67 11.09 12.59
N VAL A 28 -28.87 10.05 12.32
CA VAL A 28 -27.54 9.89 12.94
C VAL A 28 -26.63 11.04 12.50
N PRO A 29 -25.99 11.79 13.41
CA PRO A 29 -25.04 12.85 13.05
C PRO A 29 -23.87 12.34 12.20
N ASN A 30 -23.25 13.22 11.41
CA ASN A 30 -22.20 12.80 10.49
C ASN A 30 -20.96 12.30 11.25
N GLU A 31 -20.68 12.85 12.43
CA GLU A 31 -19.56 12.49 13.30
C GLU A 31 -19.68 11.04 13.77
N VAL A 32 -20.89 10.62 14.13
CA VAL A 32 -21.19 9.25 14.54
C VAL A 32 -21.05 8.29 13.36
N LEU A 33 -21.53 8.68 12.17
CA LEU A 33 -21.33 7.90 10.95
C LEU A 33 -19.85 7.76 10.59
N GLN A 34 -19.09 8.86 10.63
CA GLN A 34 -17.66 8.87 10.34
C GLN A 34 -16.89 7.96 11.29
N ARG A 35 -17.21 8.00 12.59
CA ARG A 35 -16.60 7.13 13.58
C ARG A 35 -16.94 5.66 13.34
N ALA A 36 -18.19 5.36 13.02
CA ALA A 36 -18.61 4.01 12.64
C ALA A 36 -17.88 3.54 11.36
N PHE A 37 -17.72 4.40 10.35
CA PHE A 37 -16.98 4.09 9.13
C PHE A 37 -15.52 3.80 9.43
N PHE A 38 -14.89 4.57 10.32
CA PHE A 38 -13.51 4.36 10.72
C PHE A 38 -13.31 2.97 11.31
N PHE A 39 -14.15 2.57 12.26
CA PHE A 39 -14.10 1.22 12.83
C PHE A 39 -14.46 0.12 11.81
N ALA A 40 -15.34 0.41 10.86
CA ALA A 40 -15.73 -0.56 9.85
C ALA A 40 -14.64 -0.78 8.79
N VAL A 41 -13.84 0.23 8.46
CA VAL A 41 -12.82 0.17 7.40
C VAL A 41 -11.42 -0.17 7.92
N VAL A 42 -11.07 0.35 9.10
CA VAL A 42 -9.78 0.13 9.74
C VAL A 42 -9.89 -1.12 10.59
N ASN A 43 -9.42 -2.25 10.04
CA ASN A 43 -9.31 -3.50 10.79
C ASN A 43 -8.29 -3.37 11.93
N GLN A 44 -8.31 -4.31 12.89
CA GLN A 44 -7.36 -4.35 14.01
C GLN A 44 -5.88 -4.36 13.58
N VAL A 45 -5.59 -4.79 12.35
CA VAL A 45 -4.22 -4.87 11.78
C VAL A 45 -3.79 -3.56 11.11
N GLY A 46 -4.61 -2.50 11.15
CA GLY A 46 -4.28 -1.20 10.55
C GLY A 46 -4.29 -1.19 9.01
N SER A 47 -4.77 -2.24 8.37
CA SER A 47 -4.92 -2.30 6.91
C SER A 47 -6.24 -1.65 6.46
N CYS A 48 -6.17 -0.85 5.39
CA CYS A 48 -7.37 -0.26 4.77
C CYS A 48 -8.12 -1.33 3.98
N ASN A 49 -9.35 -1.62 4.41
CA ASN A 49 -10.24 -2.46 3.62
C ASN A 49 -10.95 -1.62 2.56
N ARG A 50 -10.28 -1.40 1.42
CA ARG A 50 -10.83 -0.66 0.27
C ARG A 50 -12.24 -1.14 -0.15
N PRO A 51 -12.53 -2.45 -0.26
CA PRO A 51 -13.89 -2.92 -0.52
C PRO A 51 -14.94 -2.38 0.45
N GLN A 52 -14.66 -2.36 1.76
CA GLN A 52 -15.59 -1.82 2.77
C GLN A 52 -15.78 -0.31 2.63
N LEU A 53 -14.71 0.46 2.37
CA LEU A 53 -14.82 1.89 2.13
C LEU A 53 -15.68 2.21 0.90
N LEU A 54 -15.52 1.44 -0.19
CA LEU A 54 -16.32 1.58 -1.39
C LEU A 54 -17.79 1.17 -1.13
N ALA A 55 -18.03 0.11 -0.36
CA ALA A 55 -19.36 -0.30 0.03
C ALA A 55 -20.08 0.80 0.82
N ILE A 56 -19.42 1.39 1.83
CA ILE A 56 -19.94 2.53 2.60
C ILE A 56 -20.28 3.72 1.69
N CYS A 57 -19.37 4.05 0.77
CA CYS A 57 -19.57 5.11 -0.21
C CYS A 57 -20.76 4.86 -1.14
N SER A 58 -21.16 3.60 -1.35
CA SER A 58 -22.25 3.24 -2.26
C SER A 58 -23.64 3.23 -1.62
N VAL A 59 -23.75 3.24 -0.28
CA VAL A 59 -25.03 3.12 0.44
C VAL A 59 -25.97 4.29 0.16
N SER A 60 -25.48 5.52 0.27
CA SER A 60 -26.26 6.73 0.02
C SER A 60 -25.36 7.93 -0.25
N ARG A 61 -25.90 8.99 -0.88
CA ARG A 61 -25.18 10.27 -1.08
C ARG A 61 -24.67 10.86 0.23
N ARG A 62 -25.43 10.69 1.33
CA ARG A 62 -25.03 11.18 2.65
C ARG A 62 -23.82 10.42 3.19
N TRP A 63 -23.82 9.09 3.06
CA TRP A 63 -22.72 8.25 3.52
C TRP A 63 -21.45 8.54 2.72
N TYR A 64 -21.58 8.66 1.39
CA TYR A 64 -20.52 9.11 0.50
C TYR A 64 -19.91 10.45 0.95
N ASN A 65 -20.74 11.48 1.14
CA ASN A 65 -20.29 12.80 1.56
C ASN A 65 -19.63 12.78 2.95
N SER A 66 -20.16 11.98 3.88
CA SER A 66 -19.62 11.86 5.23
C SER A 66 -18.26 11.16 5.22
N ALA A 67 -18.09 10.09 4.43
CA ALA A 67 -16.84 9.36 4.28
C ALA A 67 -15.75 10.20 3.59
N ILE A 68 -16.09 10.98 2.56
CA ILE A 68 -15.12 11.84 1.87
C ILE A 68 -14.59 12.95 2.76
N LYS A 69 -15.44 13.53 3.61
CA LYS A 69 -15.03 14.57 4.55
C LYS A 69 -14.24 14.04 5.74
N HIS A 70 -14.15 12.72 5.92
CA HIS A 70 -13.40 12.11 7.01
C HIS A 70 -12.02 11.64 6.54
N CYS A 71 -11.06 12.57 6.54
CA CYS A 71 -9.68 12.34 6.09
C CYS A 71 -9.01 11.07 6.65
N PRO A 72 -9.20 10.67 7.93
CA PRO A 72 -8.62 9.44 8.49
C PRO A 72 -8.96 8.15 7.74
N LEU A 73 -10.07 8.10 6.99
CA LEU A 73 -10.40 6.93 6.15
C LEU A 73 -9.49 6.76 4.94
N TRP A 74 -8.76 7.81 4.58
CA TRP A 74 -7.97 7.90 3.35
C TRP A 74 -6.46 7.89 3.62
N THR A 75 -6.04 7.83 4.88
CA THR A 75 -4.61 7.84 5.27
C THR A 75 -3.89 6.55 4.94
N THR A 76 -4.61 5.44 4.85
CA THR A 76 -4.03 4.15 4.46
C THR A 76 -4.39 3.85 3.01
N LEU A 77 -3.39 3.93 2.14
CA LEU A 77 -3.56 3.73 0.71
C LEU A 77 -3.78 2.23 0.42
N PRO A 78 -4.61 1.90 -0.58
CA PRO A 78 -4.69 0.53 -1.08
C PRO A 78 -3.31 0.08 -1.61
N PRO A 79 -2.97 -1.22 -1.54
CA PRO A 79 -1.74 -1.74 -2.11
C PRO A 79 -1.60 -1.35 -3.59
N ILE A 80 -0.43 -0.81 -3.92
CA ILE A 80 -0.09 -0.37 -5.27
C ILE A 80 0.85 -1.42 -5.86
N HIS A 81 0.36 -2.15 -6.85
CA HIS A 81 1.14 -3.15 -7.59
C HIS A 81 1.37 -2.62 -9.01
N LEU A 82 2.63 -2.43 -9.36
CA LEU A 82 3.10 -2.01 -10.67
C LEU A 82 3.82 -3.19 -11.32
N ASP A 83 3.03 -4.04 -11.98
CA ASP A 83 3.53 -5.15 -12.80
C ASP A 83 3.62 -4.73 -14.28
N ASP A 84 4.47 -5.42 -15.04
CA ASP A 84 4.64 -5.18 -16.48
C ASP A 84 3.36 -5.50 -17.28
N LYS A 85 2.50 -6.37 -16.74
CA LYS A 85 1.27 -6.82 -17.40
C LYS A 85 0.12 -5.81 -17.27
N ALA A 86 0.36 -4.66 -16.61
CA ALA A 86 -0.62 -3.62 -16.41
C ALA A 86 -1.05 -2.97 -17.74
N ASP A 87 -2.30 -3.20 -18.15
CA ASP A 87 -2.87 -2.51 -19.31
C ASP A 87 -3.02 -0.99 -19.07
N LEU A 88 -3.16 -0.20 -20.14
CA LEU A 88 -3.33 1.26 -20.03
C LEU A 88 -4.51 1.70 -19.15
N ARG A 89 -5.53 0.85 -18.99
CA ARG A 89 -6.70 1.15 -18.14
C ARG A 89 -6.35 0.98 -16.68
N SER A 90 -5.60 -0.05 -16.32
CA SER A 90 -5.12 -0.31 -14.96
C SER A 90 -4.15 0.79 -14.52
N THR A 91 -3.22 1.22 -15.37
CA THR A 91 -2.27 2.29 -15.04
C THR A 91 -2.98 3.60 -14.71
N ARG A 92 -3.95 4.03 -15.56
CA ARG A 92 -4.78 5.21 -15.28
C ARG A 92 -5.58 5.08 -13.98
N ARG A 93 -6.12 3.89 -13.69
CA ARG A 93 -6.86 3.63 -12.44
C ARG A 93 -5.96 3.72 -11.21
N ILE A 94 -4.72 3.23 -11.30
CA ILE A 94 -3.74 3.30 -10.21
C ILE A 94 -3.36 4.75 -9.95
N VAL A 95 -2.99 5.51 -11.00
CA VAL A 95 -2.65 6.94 -10.88
C VAL A 95 -3.82 7.73 -10.29
N ASN A 96 -5.01 7.62 -10.88
CA ASN A 96 -6.19 8.35 -10.40
C ASN A 96 -6.57 7.94 -8.97
N GLY A 97 -6.50 6.64 -8.67
CA GLY A 97 -6.78 6.13 -7.32
C GLY A 97 -5.81 6.71 -6.30
N THR A 98 -4.51 6.66 -6.59
CA THR A 98 -3.46 7.21 -5.72
C THR A 98 -3.66 8.70 -5.49
N THR A 99 -3.89 9.48 -6.55
CA THR A 99 -4.18 10.92 -6.45
C THR A 99 -5.39 11.21 -5.57
N VAL A 100 -6.48 10.45 -5.72
CA VAL A 100 -7.69 10.63 -4.90
C VAL A 100 -7.43 10.35 -3.42
N TYR A 101 -6.71 9.29 -3.08
CA TYR A 101 -6.37 8.98 -1.68
C TYR A 101 -5.44 10.04 -1.08
N LEU A 102 -4.40 10.45 -1.81
CA LEU A 102 -3.48 11.50 -1.37
C LEU A 102 -4.20 12.84 -1.16
N ALA A 103 -5.12 13.21 -2.07
CA ALA A 103 -5.90 14.44 -1.92
C ALA A 103 -6.87 14.38 -0.73
N ARG A 104 -7.55 13.25 -0.52
CA ARG A 104 -8.55 13.11 0.56
C ARG A 104 -7.94 12.89 1.94
N SER A 105 -6.72 12.38 2.02
CA SER A 105 -6.00 12.24 3.30
C SER A 105 -5.56 13.59 3.90
N GLY A 106 -5.59 14.67 3.12
CA GLY A 106 -5.29 16.02 3.60
C GLY A 106 -3.83 16.19 4.01
N ILE A 107 -3.60 16.59 5.26
CA ILE A 107 -2.25 16.74 5.84
C ILE A 107 -1.88 15.57 6.77
N LEU A 108 -2.76 14.59 6.94
CA LEU A 108 -2.56 13.51 7.90
C LEU A 108 -1.41 12.59 7.46
N PRO A 109 -0.74 11.91 8.42
CA PRO A 109 0.27 10.92 8.10
C PRO A 109 -0.33 9.77 7.28
N ILE A 110 0.42 9.27 6.30
CA ILE A 110 -0.03 8.24 5.36
C ILE A 110 0.73 6.93 5.52
N SER A 111 0.02 5.83 5.27
CA SER A 111 0.57 4.48 5.27
C SER A 111 0.29 3.80 3.93
N PHE A 112 1.26 3.11 3.35
CA PHE A 112 1.08 2.49 2.03
C PHE A 112 1.99 1.29 1.80
N GLN A 113 1.59 0.49 0.81
CA GLN A 113 2.40 -0.59 0.25
C GLN A 113 2.58 -0.35 -1.25
N LEU A 114 3.83 -0.30 -1.70
CA LEU A 114 4.22 -0.13 -3.10
C LEU A 114 5.04 -1.34 -3.53
N THR A 115 4.60 -2.01 -4.58
CA THR A 115 5.31 -3.12 -5.22
C THR A 115 5.58 -2.77 -6.66
N ILE A 116 6.85 -2.72 -7.02
CA ILE A 116 7.36 -2.50 -8.37
C ILE A 116 8.15 -3.76 -8.73
N GLU A 117 7.65 -4.48 -9.71
CA GLU A 117 8.36 -5.64 -10.26
C GLU A 117 9.42 -5.19 -11.26
N ASP A 118 10.36 -6.08 -11.61
CA ASP A 118 11.27 -5.77 -12.70
C ASP A 118 10.46 -5.76 -14.00
N GLY A 119 10.47 -4.62 -14.68
CA GLY A 119 9.91 -4.52 -16.02
C GLY A 119 10.75 -5.30 -17.04
N PRO A 120 10.25 -5.44 -18.27
CA PRO A 120 11.02 -6.01 -19.36
C PRO A 120 12.23 -5.11 -19.62
N GLU A 121 13.35 -5.72 -19.99
CA GLU A 121 14.57 -4.97 -20.36
C GLU A 121 14.29 -4.03 -21.54
N ASP A 122 13.36 -4.42 -22.42
CA ASP A 122 12.81 -3.55 -23.44
C ASP A 122 11.91 -2.49 -22.79
N ASP A 123 12.43 -1.27 -22.78
CA ASP A 123 11.89 -0.04 -22.21
C ASP A 123 10.49 0.29 -22.76
N SER A 124 9.47 -0.48 -22.35
CA SER A 124 8.06 -0.16 -22.60
C SER A 124 7.81 1.18 -21.95
N SER A 125 7.88 2.24 -22.77
CA SER A 125 7.82 3.64 -22.33
C SER A 125 6.58 3.91 -21.46
N VAL A 126 5.53 3.13 -21.63
CA VAL A 126 4.30 3.20 -20.83
C VAL A 126 4.50 2.71 -19.40
N TYR A 127 5.13 1.55 -19.20
CA TYR A 127 5.38 0.98 -17.88
C TYR A 127 6.28 1.91 -17.07
N ARG A 128 7.45 2.27 -17.63
CA ARG A 128 8.41 3.16 -16.97
C ARG A 128 7.82 4.53 -16.65
N LYS A 129 7.04 5.10 -17.56
CA LYS A 129 6.32 6.36 -17.30
C LYS A 129 5.30 6.23 -16.18
N THR A 130 4.59 5.10 -16.11
CA THR A 130 3.63 4.83 -15.03
C THR A 130 4.32 4.71 -13.69
N VAL A 131 5.40 3.92 -13.62
CA VAL A 131 6.25 3.77 -12.42
C VAL A 131 6.75 5.13 -11.95
N SER A 132 7.40 5.89 -12.85
CA SER A 132 7.90 7.22 -12.52
C SER A 132 6.80 8.16 -12.03
N THR A 133 5.62 8.14 -12.67
CA THR A 133 4.47 8.98 -12.27
C THR A 133 3.97 8.61 -10.87
N VAL A 134 3.75 7.32 -10.60
CA VAL A 134 3.23 6.85 -9.31
C VAL A 134 4.26 7.07 -8.20
N THR A 135 5.52 6.76 -8.45
CA THR A 135 6.61 7.01 -7.50
C THR A 135 6.74 8.49 -7.19
N SER A 136 6.71 9.36 -8.21
CA SER A 136 6.74 10.82 -8.04
C SER A 136 5.57 11.32 -7.18
N LEU A 137 4.35 10.83 -7.41
CA LEU A 137 3.18 11.16 -6.59
C LEU A 137 3.41 10.80 -5.12
N ILE A 138 3.90 9.60 -4.83
CA ILE A 138 4.12 9.13 -3.45
C ILE A 138 5.29 9.88 -2.80
N VAL A 139 6.41 10.05 -3.52
CA VAL A 139 7.60 10.80 -3.07
C VAL A 139 7.29 12.26 -2.79
N SER A 140 6.39 12.90 -3.56
CA SER A 140 5.93 14.27 -3.28
C SER A 140 5.31 14.42 -1.87
N GLN A 141 4.82 13.31 -1.31
CA GLN A 141 4.19 13.24 0.01
C GLN A 141 5.09 12.58 1.07
N CYS A 142 6.41 12.42 0.81
CA CYS A 142 7.36 11.77 1.73
C CYS A 142 7.34 12.34 3.16
N HIS A 143 7.17 13.66 3.29
CA HIS A 143 7.08 14.33 4.58
C HIS A 143 5.92 13.85 5.49
N ARG A 144 4.94 13.13 4.92
CA ARG A 144 3.78 12.58 5.61
C ARG A 144 3.86 11.07 5.83
N TRP A 145 4.89 10.39 5.36
CA TRP A 145 4.96 8.93 5.47
C TRP A 145 5.09 8.53 6.94
N ALA A 146 4.12 7.76 7.44
CA ALA A 146 4.18 7.15 8.77
C ALA A 146 4.68 5.70 8.68
N GLN A 147 4.15 4.95 7.72
CA GLN A 147 4.50 3.56 7.47
C GLN A 147 4.64 3.31 5.97
N ALA A 148 5.72 2.66 5.55
CA ALA A 148 5.95 2.34 4.15
C ALA A 148 6.40 0.89 4.00
N SER A 149 5.74 0.15 3.11
CA SER A 149 6.18 -1.18 2.67
C SER A 149 6.53 -1.13 1.20
N LEU A 150 7.82 -1.17 0.89
CA LEU A 150 8.36 -1.03 -0.46
C LEU A 150 8.93 -2.37 -0.93
N LYS A 151 8.43 -2.87 -2.06
CA LYS A 151 9.07 -3.89 -2.87
C LYS A 151 9.53 -3.23 -4.16
N LEU A 152 10.83 -3.06 -4.34
CA LEU A 152 11.38 -2.22 -5.41
C LEU A 152 12.28 -3.02 -6.34
N SER A 153 12.29 -2.63 -7.62
CA SER A 153 13.36 -2.94 -8.57
C SER A 153 14.58 -2.06 -8.31
N ALA A 154 15.77 -2.52 -8.71
CA ALA A 154 17.00 -1.75 -8.53
C ALA A 154 16.92 -0.36 -9.20
N ILE A 155 16.29 -0.29 -10.38
CA ILE A 155 16.15 0.95 -11.16
C ILE A 155 15.25 1.95 -10.43
N SER A 156 14.14 1.51 -9.86
CA SER A 156 13.18 2.39 -9.18
C SER A 156 13.66 2.95 -7.84
N ILE A 157 14.78 2.45 -7.30
CA ILE A 157 15.41 3.04 -6.10
C ILE A 157 15.90 4.46 -6.40
N LEU A 158 16.37 4.72 -7.63
CA LEU A 158 16.83 6.06 -8.03
C LEU A 158 15.68 7.08 -8.06
N ASP A 159 14.47 6.64 -8.40
CA ASP A 159 13.27 7.49 -8.39
C ASP A 159 12.90 7.95 -6.97
N LEU A 160 13.45 7.30 -5.93
CA LEU A 160 13.24 7.66 -4.53
C LEU A 160 14.27 8.67 -4.00
N MET A 161 15.36 8.96 -4.73
CA MET A 161 16.38 9.96 -4.33
C MET A 161 15.82 11.29 -3.80
N PRO A 162 14.76 11.88 -4.38
CA PRO A 162 14.21 13.15 -3.91
C PRO A 162 13.62 13.12 -2.48
N MET A 163 13.47 11.95 -1.85
CA MET A 163 12.95 11.83 -0.48
C MET A 163 14.02 11.93 0.62
N LYS A 164 15.31 11.88 0.27
CA LYS A 164 16.41 11.97 1.25
C LYS A 164 16.27 13.24 2.09
N GLY A 165 16.41 13.12 3.41
CA GLY A 165 16.22 14.24 4.34
C GLY A 165 14.78 14.71 4.57
N ARG A 166 13.76 14.02 4.01
CA ARG A 166 12.36 14.48 4.01
C ARG A 166 11.38 13.48 4.62
N LEU A 167 11.83 12.66 5.58
CA LEU A 167 11.05 11.59 6.21
C LEU A 167 10.87 11.77 7.73
N PRO A 168 10.35 12.93 8.21
CA PRO A 168 10.30 13.23 9.64
C PRO A 168 9.29 12.39 10.44
N LEU A 169 8.32 11.76 9.78
CA LEU A 169 7.24 10.99 10.44
C LEU A 169 7.37 9.47 10.26
N LEU A 170 8.38 9.00 9.52
CA LEU A 170 8.49 7.59 9.17
C LEU A 170 8.90 6.78 10.39
N THR A 171 8.01 5.89 10.84
CA THR A 171 8.22 5.05 12.04
C THR A 171 8.41 3.57 11.71
N ASN A 172 7.79 3.11 10.63
CA ASN A 172 7.86 1.72 10.17
C ASN A 172 8.22 1.66 8.69
N LEU A 173 9.31 0.98 8.38
CA LEU A 173 9.76 0.76 7.02
C LEU A 173 9.98 -0.73 6.79
N LYS A 174 9.32 -1.27 5.77
CA LYS A 174 9.58 -2.61 5.24
C LYS A 174 10.16 -2.46 3.84
N LEU A 175 11.36 -2.96 3.64
CA LEU A 175 12.04 -2.97 2.35
C LEU A 175 12.15 -4.41 1.86
N SER A 176 11.87 -4.62 0.59
CA SER A 176 12.07 -5.87 -0.11
C SER A 176 12.43 -5.59 -1.56
N TYR A 177 12.97 -6.59 -2.22
CA TYR A 177 13.47 -6.44 -3.58
C TYR A 177 12.77 -7.40 -4.52
N SER A 178 12.49 -6.95 -5.75
CA SER A 178 11.96 -7.81 -6.81
C SER A 178 12.97 -8.87 -7.23
N SER A 179 14.21 -8.45 -7.49
CA SER A 179 15.32 -9.32 -7.90
C SER A 179 16.62 -8.94 -7.20
N PHE A 180 17.27 -9.96 -6.63
CA PHE A 180 18.58 -9.77 -6.03
C PHE A 180 19.69 -9.60 -7.09
N ARG A 181 19.50 -10.18 -8.28
CA ARG A 181 20.49 -10.12 -9.36
C ARG A 181 20.75 -8.69 -9.82
N THR A 182 19.70 -7.87 -9.91
CA THR A 182 19.80 -6.48 -10.34
C THR A 182 20.49 -5.60 -9.29
N LEU A 183 20.33 -5.89 -8.00
CA LEU A 183 21.07 -5.20 -6.93
C LEU A 183 22.55 -5.54 -6.92
N LEU A 184 22.91 -6.81 -7.17
CA LEU A 184 24.32 -7.21 -7.25
C LEU A 184 25.03 -6.57 -8.44
N ALA A 185 24.31 -6.39 -9.56
CA ALA A 185 24.85 -5.71 -10.73
C ALA A 185 25.11 -4.22 -10.49
N HIS A 186 24.46 -3.60 -9.48
CA HIS A 186 24.55 -2.17 -9.19
C HIS A 186 24.88 -1.92 -7.71
N PRO A 187 26.15 -2.09 -7.29
CA PRO A 187 26.55 -1.93 -5.89
C PRO A 187 26.21 -0.53 -5.32
N ASP A 188 26.30 0.50 -6.16
CA ASP A 188 25.97 1.89 -5.80
C ASP A 188 24.50 2.04 -5.37
N THR A 189 23.60 1.24 -5.95
CA THR A 189 22.17 1.27 -5.61
C THR A 189 21.92 0.78 -4.19
N ARG A 190 22.72 -0.18 -3.69
CA ARG A 190 22.57 -0.68 -2.32
C ARG A 190 22.94 0.38 -1.31
N VAL A 191 24.08 1.04 -1.50
CA VAL A 191 24.54 2.15 -0.64
C VAL A 191 23.52 3.29 -0.67
N ALA A 192 23.12 3.68 -1.88
CA ALA A 192 22.12 4.72 -2.08
C ALA A 192 20.81 4.43 -1.35
N LEU A 193 20.29 3.20 -1.35
CA LEU A 193 19.04 2.86 -0.68
C LEU A 193 19.11 3.11 0.83
N PHE A 194 20.20 2.74 1.50
CA PHE A 194 20.32 2.94 2.94
C PHE A 194 20.50 4.41 3.29
N ASP A 195 21.26 5.14 2.47
CA ASP A 195 21.48 6.57 2.62
C ASP A 195 20.18 7.39 2.48
N LEU A 196 19.16 6.87 1.79
CA LEU A 196 17.86 7.54 1.65
C LEU A 196 17.11 7.68 2.97
N PHE A 197 17.23 6.67 3.84
CA PHE A 197 16.45 6.56 5.07
C PHE A 197 17.27 6.92 6.31
N GLN A 198 18.54 7.29 6.14
CA GLN A 198 19.42 7.66 7.24
C GLN A 198 18.88 8.85 8.06
N ASP A 199 18.19 9.79 7.41
CA ASP A 199 17.64 10.99 8.04
C ASP A 199 16.24 10.77 8.67
N ALA A 200 15.71 9.55 8.66
CA ALA A 200 14.40 9.24 9.23
C ALA A 200 14.48 9.10 10.77
N SER A 201 14.54 10.24 11.47
CA SER A 201 14.79 10.31 12.93
C SER A 201 13.76 9.62 13.82
N GLN A 202 12.57 9.30 13.30
CA GLN A 202 11.51 8.60 14.02
C GLN A 202 11.42 7.11 13.67
N LEU A 203 12.33 6.58 12.86
CA LEU A 203 12.28 5.19 12.40
C LEU A 203 12.56 4.23 13.55
N ARG A 204 11.57 3.43 13.94
CA ARG A 204 11.65 2.45 15.05
C ARG A 204 11.70 1.02 14.58
N HIS A 205 11.06 0.74 13.45
CA HIS A 205 10.94 -0.60 12.89
C HIS A 205 11.45 -0.61 11.46
N LEU A 206 12.50 -1.39 11.23
CA LEU A 206 13.08 -1.62 9.92
C LEU A 206 13.07 -3.12 9.65
N ALA A 207 12.33 -3.56 8.65
CA ALA A 207 12.37 -4.94 8.19
C ALA A 207 12.90 -4.99 6.76
N ILE A 208 13.98 -5.72 6.54
CA ILE A 208 14.56 -5.91 5.21
C ILE A 208 14.36 -7.38 4.83
N ALA A 209 13.43 -7.63 3.91
CA ALA A 209 13.21 -8.97 3.38
C ALA A 209 14.18 -9.22 2.21
N THR A 210 15.09 -10.16 2.40
CA THR A 210 15.89 -10.72 1.32
C THR A 210 15.11 -11.85 0.64
N PRO A 211 15.14 -11.95 -0.71
CA PRO A 211 14.56 -13.11 -1.40
C PRO A 211 15.18 -14.40 -0.86
N SER A 212 14.38 -15.43 -0.62
CA SER A 212 14.86 -16.72 -0.07
C SER A 212 15.94 -17.38 -0.93
N SER A 213 15.96 -17.11 -2.24
CA SER A 213 17.03 -17.53 -3.16
C SER A 213 18.42 -16.98 -2.79
N PHE A 214 18.50 -15.93 -1.96
CA PHE A 214 19.75 -15.43 -1.42
C PHE A 214 20.44 -16.48 -0.53
N HIS A 215 19.66 -17.20 0.27
CA HIS A 215 20.21 -18.18 1.20
C HIS A 215 20.77 -19.42 0.47
N ASP A 216 20.17 -19.78 -0.67
CA ASP A 216 20.62 -20.89 -1.52
C ASP A 216 21.87 -20.53 -2.32
N MET A 217 22.01 -19.27 -2.77
CA MET A 217 23.17 -18.83 -3.56
C MET A 217 24.43 -18.58 -2.71
N PHE A 218 24.27 -18.13 -1.46
CA PHE A 218 25.37 -17.70 -0.60
C PHE A 218 25.53 -18.55 0.67
N GLY A 219 24.94 -19.75 0.71
CA GLY A 219 24.98 -20.67 1.86
C GLY A 219 26.36 -21.09 2.39
N GLY A 220 27.46 -20.55 1.85
CA GLY A 220 28.83 -20.68 2.38
C GLY A 220 29.53 -19.38 2.80
N MET A 221 28.91 -18.20 2.63
CA MET A 221 29.49 -16.90 3.02
C MET A 221 28.80 -16.33 4.27
N SER A 222 28.97 -17.02 5.40
CA SER A 222 28.62 -16.49 6.71
C SER A 222 29.68 -15.48 7.14
N GLY A 223 29.46 -14.17 7.02
CA GLY A 223 30.37 -13.24 7.70
C GLY A 223 30.26 -11.73 7.44
N THR A 224 29.72 -11.28 6.32
CA THR A 224 29.69 -9.83 6.03
C THR A 224 28.29 -9.28 6.13
N SER A 225 27.83 -9.06 7.37
CA SER A 225 26.72 -8.13 7.58
C SER A 225 27.15 -6.78 7.01
N PRO A 226 26.42 -6.19 6.05
CA PRO A 226 26.79 -4.89 5.50
C PRO A 226 26.93 -3.88 6.64
N ALA A 227 28.00 -3.10 6.63
CA ALA A 227 28.17 -2.02 7.61
C ALA A 227 27.15 -0.93 7.29
N PHE A 228 25.99 -0.97 7.92
CA PHE A 228 24.94 0.01 7.73
C PHE A 228 25.18 1.23 8.62
N GLY A 229 25.09 2.44 8.06
CA GLY A 229 25.26 3.71 8.76
C GLY A 229 24.06 4.18 9.60
N PHE A 230 23.14 3.27 9.95
CA PHE A 230 22.01 3.61 10.82
C PHE A 230 22.49 3.84 12.25
N GLN A 231 21.85 4.79 12.94
CA GLN A 231 21.95 4.86 14.40
C GLN A 231 21.17 3.68 15.00
N TRP A 232 21.80 2.50 15.04
CA TRP A 232 21.20 1.26 15.53
C TRP A 232 20.53 1.38 16.91
N THR A 233 20.99 2.33 17.73
CA THR A 233 20.41 2.67 19.03
C THR A 233 18.94 3.13 18.97
N GLN A 234 18.43 3.49 17.80
CA GLN A 234 17.05 3.96 17.61
C GLN A 234 16.07 2.83 17.21
N LEU A 235 16.57 1.66 16.81
CA LEU A 235 15.73 0.57 16.33
C LEU A 235 15.28 -0.33 17.49
N GLU A 236 13.97 -0.45 17.67
CA GLU A 236 13.38 -1.25 18.76
C GLU A 236 13.22 -2.73 18.38
N ASN A 237 13.16 -3.05 17.07
CA ASN A 237 13.05 -4.42 16.55
C ASN A 237 13.77 -4.53 15.20
N ILE A 238 14.70 -5.48 15.08
CA ILE A 238 15.43 -5.86 13.85
C ILE A 238 15.19 -7.35 13.58
#